data_AF-A0A1F9DBM4-F1
#
_entry.id   AF-A0A1F9DBM4-F1
#
_cell.length_a   1.000
_cell.length_b   1.000
_cell.length_c   1.000
_cell.angle_alpha   90.00
_cell.angle_beta   90.00
_cell.angle_gamma   90.00
#
_symmetry.space_group_name_H-M   'P 1'
#
loop_
_entity.id
_entity.type
_entity.pdbx_description
1 polymer ?
#
loop_
_entity_poly.entity_id
_entity_poly.type
_entity_poly.pdbx_seq_one_letter_code
_entity_poly.pdbx_strand_id
1 'polypeptide(L)'
;MSFEKEKREIILWGTQLYNRGLTYGQSGNMSRRIDDKILVTAHESYLGFLHEDDILVIDREGAILEGDKEPTSEKPFHVSMYQQFPGKNVAIHAHPPHTIHYFHYHDDLIPITLEERVYLGEVSAIIQKTPTITELTSVYQALESNDIVVIKDHGVVAIGEDLQYAFSLIELLEVNARLHLVTDGSSLHERKPTQFQAAAKKYRFFSPEHIAGLREVINNDERAQSLGKEYDLTTIICTKVTDGEEVFSFRYEQGKIVEVTYREDNADFVFSATQKVWRKIFSGELDPFVAKTQGKIKLKGDFTLLSRWFPVFERTFTLWKELPLEPL
;
A
#
# COMPACT_ATOMS: atom_id res chain seq x y z
N MET A 1 -31.93 9.71 5.66
CA MET A 1 -31.55 8.41 5.07
C MET A 1 -31.38 7.45 6.23
N SER A 2 -31.86 6.20 6.14
CA SER A 2 -31.53 5.18 7.14
C SER A 2 -30.18 4.57 6.77
N PHE A 3 -29.25 4.51 7.71
CA PHE A 3 -27.92 3.91 7.55
C PHE A 3 -27.85 2.44 8.02
N GLU A 4 -29.00 1.79 8.20
CA GLU A 4 -29.09 0.42 8.74
C GLU A 4 -28.18 -0.57 8.02
N LYS A 5 -28.11 -0.51 6.68
CA LYS A 5 -27.29 -1.43 5.89
C LYS A 5 -25.80 -1.22 6.18
N GLU A 6 -25.35 0.02 6.18
CA GLU A 6 -23.96 0.39 6.40
C GLU A 6 -23.53 0.12 7.85
N LYS A 7 -24.42 0.35 8.83
CA LYS A 7 -24.20 -0.02 10.22
C LYS A 7 -24.01 -1.52 10.37
N ARG A 8 -24.88 -2.34 9.74
CA ARG A 8 -24.73 -3.81 9.75
C ARG A 8 -23.43 -4.28 9.12
N GLU A 9 -22.93 -3.59 8.11
CA GLU A 9 -21.63 -3.91 7.49
C GLU A 9 -20.46 -3.65 8.45
N ILE A 10 -20.48 -2.53 9.18
CA ILE A 10 -19.49 -2.24 10.24
C ILE A 10 -19.57 -3.32 11.33
N ILE A 11 -20.77 -3.66 11.82
CA ILE A 11 -20.97 -4.71 12.83
C ILE A 11 -20.39 -6.05 12.36
N LEU A 12 -20.68 -6.44 11.11
CA LEU A 12 -20.17 -7.67 10.51
C LEU A 12 -18.64 -7.72 10.54
N TRP A 13 -17.96 -6.69 10.04
CA TRP A 13 -16.50 -6.68 9.97
C TRP A 13 -15.83 -6.52 11.34
N GLY A 14 -16.46 -5.81 12.29
CA GLY A 14 -16.03 -5.79 13.69
C GLY A 14 -16.07 -7.17 14.32
N THR A 15 -17.15 -7.92 14.06
CA THR A 15 -17.30 -9.31 14.49
C THR A 15 -16.22 -10.21 13.87
N GLN A 16 -15.90 -10.03 12.58
CA GLN A 16 -14.84 -10.79 11.92
C GLN A 16 -13.46 -10.49 12.50
N LEU A 17 -13.12 -9.21 12.74
CA LEU A 17 -11.86 -8.83 13.40
C LEU A 17 -11.71 -9.55 14.74
N TYR A 18 -12.77 -9.56 15.55
CA TYR A 18 -12.77 -10.23 16.86
C TYR A 18 -12.64 -11.75 16.73
N ASN A 19 -13.43 -12.38 15.86
CA ASN A 19 -13.42 -13.83 15.64
C ASN A 19 -12.07 -14.35 15.13
N ARG A 20 -11.30 -13.49 14.43
CA ARG A 20 -9.94 -13.79 13.95
C ARG A 20 -8.85 -13.41 14.95
N GLY A 21 -9.21 -12.86 16.11
CA GLY A 21 -8.27 -12.45 17.14
C GLY A 21 -7.44 -11.21 16.78
N LEU A 22 -7.90 -10.42 15.80
CA LEU A 22 -7.24 -9.19 15.33
C LEU A 22 -7.57 -7.98 16.21
N THR A 23 -8.57 -8.12 17.07
CA THR A 23 -8.95 -7.16 18.11
C THR A 23 -9.47 -7.91 19.34
N TYR A 24 -9.31 -7.33 20.53
CA TYR A 24 -9.74 -7.90 21.80
C TYR A 24 -10.13 -6.80 22.79
N GLY A 25 -11.08 -7.10 23.69
CA GLY A 25 -11.61 -6.07 24.59
C GLY A 25 -12.14 -4.86 23.83
N GLN A 26 -11.78 -3.66 24.28
CA GLN A 26 -12.19 -2.38 23.70
C GLN A 26 -11.17 -1.84 22.69
N SER A 27 -10.31 -2.70 22.12
CA SER A 27 -9.30 -2.25 21.15
C SER A 27 -9.87 -1.98 19.77
N GLY A 28 -9.28 -0.99 19.10
CA GLY A 28 -9.59 -0.68 17.71
C GLY A 28 -10.84 0.16 17.52
N ASN A 29 -11.01 0.63 16.29
CA ASN A 29 -12.16 1.42 15.85
C ASN A 29 -12.30 1.31 14.34
N MET A 30 -13.49 1.61 13.83
CA MET A 30 -13.77 1.55 12.41
C MET A 30 -14.58 2.76 11.98
N SER A 31 -14.40 3.18 10.74
CA SER A 31 -15.31 4.12 10.11
C SER A 31 -15.56 3.81 8.65
N ARG A 32 -16.68 4.32 8.15
CA ARG A 32 -17.08 4.27 6.75
C ARG A 32 -17.65 5.62 6.32
N ARG A 33 -17.17 6.17 5.22
CA ARG A 33 -17.74 7.37 4.59
C ARG A 33 -18.86 6.99 3.61
N ILE A 34 -19.97 7.69 3.70
CA ILE A 34 -21.09 7.66 2.76
C ILE A 34 -21.40 9.11 2.38
N ASP A 35 -21.17 9.46 1.12
CA ASP A 35 -21.33 10.82 0.59
C ASP A 35 -20.58 11.89 1.40
N ASP A 36 -21.30 12.69 2.19
CA ASP A 36 -20.83 13.75 3.06
C ASP A 36 -20.78 13.37 4.54
N LYS A 37 -21.09 12.12 4.87
CA LYS A 37 -21.19 11.63 6.25
C LYS A 37 -20.20 10.52 6.51
N ILE A 38 -19.86 10.35 7.79
CA ILE A 38 -18.97 9.29 8.26
C ILE A 38 -19.71 8.52 9.35
N LEU A 39 -19.87 7.23 9.15
CA LEU A 39 -20.26 6.31 10.22
C LEU A 39 -19.00 5.92 10.99
N VAL A 40 -19.01 6.03 12.31
CA VAL A 40 -17.84 5.73 13.15
C VAL A 40 -18.26 5.00 14.41
N THR A 41 -17.45 4.06 14.86
CA THR A 41 -17.67 3.35 16.13
C THR A 41 -17.55 4.30 17.33
N ALA A 42 -18.41 4.10 18.33
CA ALA A 42 -18.36 4.83 19.60
C ALA A 42 -17.08 4.53 20.39
N HIS A 43 -16.71 5.45 21.27
CA HIS A 43 -15.63 5.26 22.23
C HIS A 43 -15.86 4.00 23.05
N GLU A 44 -14.78 3.28 23.38
CA GLU A 44 -14.85 2.11 24.27
C GLU A 44 -15.77 0.97 23.79
N SER A 45 -16.09 0.96 22.49
CA SER A 45 -16.85 -0.11 21.85
C SER A 45 -16.06 -1.41 21.80
N TYR A 46 -16.74 -2.52 22.04
CA TYR A 46 -16.20 -3.85 21.77
C TYR A 46 -16.52 -4.21 20.33
N LEU A 47 -15.55 -4.15 19.41
CA LEU A 47 -15.80 -4.35 17.97
C LEU A 47 -16.48 -5.69 17.64
N GLY A 48 -16.22 -6.73 18.45
CA GLY A 48 -16.84 -8.05 18.30
C GLY A 48 -18.32 -8.14 18.69
N PHE A 49 -18.86 -7.12 19.38
CA PHE A 49 -20.19 -7.13 20.00
C PHE A 49 -20.95 -5.82 19.75
N LEU A 50 -20.68 -5.16 18.62
CA LEU A 50 -21.33 -3.91 18.24
C LEU A 50 -22.83 -4.09 18.01
N HIS A 51 -23.61 -3.10 18.47
CA HIS A 51 -25.01 -2.88 18.13
C HIS A 51 -25.13 -1.64 17.24
N GLU A 52 -26.31 -1.42 16.64
CA GLU A 52 -26.52 -0.25 15.77
C GLU A 52 -26.32 1.09 16.53
N ASP A 53 -26.59 1.12 17.83
CA ASP A 53 -26.36 2.27 18.70
C ASP A 53 -24.89 2.48 19.09
N ASP A 54 -23.99 1.56 18.74
CA ASP A 54 -22.53 1.73 18.88
C ASP A 54 -21.92 2.42 17.65
N ILE A 55 -22.72 2.75 16.64
CA ILE A 55 -22.26 3.37 15.40
C ILE A 55 -22.93 4.73 15.24
N LEU A 56 -22.13 5.78 15.40
CA LEU A 56 -22.55 7.15 15.24
C LEU A 56 -22.44 7.59 13.79
N VAL A 57 -23.24 8.58 13.41
CA VAL A 57 -23.09 9.31 12.15
C VAL A 57 -22.56 10.69 12.47
N ILE A 58 -21.45 11.07 11.86
CA ILE A 58 -20.83 12.39 11.99
C ILE A 58 -20.71 13.06 10.61
N ASP A 59 -20.63 14.39 10.59
CA ASP A 59 -20.30 15.16 9.38
C ASP A 59 -18.78 15.18 9.09
N ARG A 60 -18.36 15.95 8.07
CA ARG A 60 -16.96 16.08 7.65
C ARG A 60 -16.10 16.90 8.61
N GLU A 61 -16.73 17.57 9.57
CA GLU A 61 -16.10 18.36 10.62
C GLU A 61 -16.06 17.57 11.94
N GLY A 62 -16.73 16.41 11.98
CA GLY A 62 -16.80 15.50 13.11
C GLY A 62 -17.85 15.88 14.16
N ALA A 63 -18.86 16.67 13.78
CA ALA A 63 -20.05 16.91 14.59
C ALA A 63 -21.03 15.73 14.45
N ILE A 64 -21.66 15.36 15.57
CA ILE A 64 -22.58 14.22 15.61
C ILE A 64 -23.91 14.62 14.97
N LEU A 65 -24.34 13.85 13.98
CA LEU A 65 -25.64 13.97 13.31
C LEU A 65 -26.65 12.93 13.81
N GLU A 66 -26.18 11.76 14.24
CA GLU A 66 -26.99 10.66 14.77
C GLU A 66 -26.21 9.84 15.81
N GLY A 67 -26.87 9.50 16.93
CA GLY A 67 -26.31 8.76 18.06
C GLY A 67 -26.04 9.64 19.29
N ASP A 68 -26.14 9.04 20.48
CA ASP A 68 -26.03 9.77 21.77
C ASP A 68 -24.74 9.43 22.55
N LYS A 69 -23.85 8.62 21.96
CA LYS A 69 -22.59 8.21 22.59
C LYS A 69 -21.45 9.15 22.23
N GLU A 70 -20.32 9.01 22.93
CA GLU A 70 -19.08 9.66 22.52
C GLU A 70 -18.45 8.88 21.35
N PRO A 71 -17.95 9.54 20.30
CA PRO A 71 -17.22 8.88 19.22
C PRO A 71 -15.84 8.42 19.70
N THR A 72 -15.21 7.48 18.98
CA THR A 72 -13.81 7.07 19.23
C THR A 72 -12.87 8.25 19.47
N SER A 73 -11.92 8.09 20.39
CA SER A 73 -10.87 9.07 20.66
C SER A 73 -10.02 9.39 19.43
N GLU A 74 -10.03 8.51 18.43
CA GLU A 74 -9.31 8.65 17.16
C GLU A 74 -10.18 9.27 16.06
N LYS A 75 -11.29 9.92 16.41
CA LYS A 75 -12.14 10.68 15.47
C LYS A 75 -11.34 11.61 14.56
N PRO A 76 -10.34 12.39 15.03
CA PRO A 76 -9.56 13.27 14.16
C PRO A 76 -8.90 12.54 12.99
N PHE A 77 -8.38 11.33 13.23
CA PHE A 77 -7.82 10.49 12.18
C PHE A 77 -8.89 10.13 11.14
N HIS A 78 -10.03 9.57 11.56
CA HIS A 78 -11.08 9.16 10.62
C HIS A 78 -11.63 10.32 9.78
N VAL A 79 -11.86 11.47 10.41
CA VAL A 79 -12.39 12.66 9.72
C VAL A 79 -11.42 13.14 8.64
N SER A 80 -10.15 13.34 8.99
CA SER A 80 -9.18 13.93 8.06
C SER A 80 -8.62 12.91 7.06
N MET A 81 -8.63 11.62 7.35
CA MET A 81 -8.22 10.57 6.41
C MET A 81 -9.03 10.62 5.10
N TYR A 82 -10.34 10.82 5.16
CA TYR A 82 -11.18 10.89 3.96
C TYR A 82 -10.94 12.13 3.09
N GLN A 83 -10.39 13.20 3.68
CA GLN A 83 -9.97 14.38 2.94
C GLN A 83 -8.64 14.13 2.23
N GLN A 84 -7.71 13.45 2.90
CA GLN A 84 -6.41 13.09 2.33
C GLN A 84 -6.50 12.01 1.26
N PHE A 85 -7.41 11.05 1.42
CA PHE A 85 -7.58 9.91 0.52
C PHE A 85 -9.01 9.86 -0.04
N PRO A 86 -9.37 10.74 -0.99
CA PRO A 86 -10.73 10.84 -1.51
C PRO A 86 -11.22 9.58 -2.22
N GLY A 87 -10.31 8.69 -2.66
CA GLY A 87 -10.67 7.39 -3.25
C GLY A 87 -10.93 6.26 -2.23
N LYS A 88 -10.76 6.52 -0.94
CA LYS A 88 -10.97 5.54 0.14
C LYS A 88 -12.25 5.89 0.91
N ASN A 89 -13.01 4.88 1.31
CA ASN A 89 -14.30 5.02 1.97
C ASN A 89 -14.37 4.31 3.33
N VAL A 90 -13.31 3.61 3.73
CA VAL A 90 -13.25 3.00 5.05
C VAL A 90 -11.89 3.18 5.70
N ALA A 91 -11.87 3.08 7.03
CA ALA A 91 -10.65 2.84 7.79
C ALA A 91 -10.94 1.87 8.94
N ILE A 92 -9.97 0.98 9.20
CA ILE A 92 -9.97 0.04 10.32
C ILE A 92 -8.68 0.26 11.10
N HIS A 93 -8.80 0.52 12.40
CA HIS A 93 -7.72 0.40 13.36
C HIS A 93 -7.91 -0.88 14.17
N ALA A 94 -6.87 -1.70 14.27
CA ALA A 94 -6.91 -2.99 14.96
C ALA A 94 -5.58 -3.28 15.66
N HIS A 95 -5.58 -4.23 16.61
CA HIS A 95 -4.42 -4.59 17.43
C HIS A 95 -4.05 -6.09 17.23
N PRO A 96 -3.64 -6.50 16.02
CA PRO A 96 -3.33 -7.89 15.73
C PRO A 96 -2.03 -8.34 16.45
N PRO A 97 -2.09 -9.42 17.27
CA PRO A 97 -1.07 -9.70 18.28
C PRO A 97 0.28 -10.16 17.71
N HIS A 98 0.31 -10.96 16.64
CA HIS A 98 1.60 -11.38 16.05
C HIS A 98 2.28 -10.20 15.35
N THR A 99 1.51 -9.35 14.68
CA THR A 99 2.00 -8.13 14.06
C THR A 99 2.59 -7.20 15.11
N ILE A 100 1.88 -6.92 16.20
CA ILE A 100 2.38 -6.09 17.30
C ILE A 100 3.67 -6.69 17.87
N HIS A 101 3.68 -8.00 18.14
CA HIS A 101 4.86 -8.67 18.69
C HIS A 101 6.06 -8.62 17.74
N TYR A 102 5.87 -8.90 16.44
CA TYR A 102 6.94 -8.84 15.45
C TYR A 102 7.50 -7.42 15.34
N PHE A 103 6.65 -6.41 15.12
CA PHE A 103 7.10 -5.03 14.95
C PHE A 103 7.59 -4.36 16.25
N HIS A 104 7.35 -4.96 17.42
CA HIS A 104 8.05 -4.56 18.64
C HIS A 104 9.57 -4.72 18.50
N TYR A 105 10.02 -5.81 17.85
CA TYR A 105 11.44 -6.14 17.70
C TYR A 105 12.02 -5.79 16.32
N HIS A 106 11.17 -5.64 15.29
CA HIS A 106 11.56 -5.36 13.92
C HIS A 106 10.98 -4.03 13.43
N ASP A 107 11.62 -3.42 12.44
CA ASP A 107 11.15 -2.15 11.87
C ASP A 107 10.41 -2.36 10.54
N ASP A 108 10.68 -3.48 9.85
CA ASP A 108 10.12 -3.84 8.56
C ASP A 108 9.72 -5.31 8.50
N LEU A 109 8.72 -5.60 7.66
CA LEU A 109 8.28 -6.94 7.30
C LEU A 109 8.19 -7.06 5.79
N ILE A 110 8.86 -8.08 5.24
CA ILE A 110 8.69 -8.51 3.86
C ILE A 110 7.86 -9.80 3.85
N PRO A 111 6.69 -9.84 3.19
CA PRO A 111 5.88 -11.05 3.08
C PRO A 111 6.68 -12.20 2.46
N ILE A 112 6.49 -13.39 3.04
CA ILE A 112 7.23 -14.60 2.68
C ILE A 112 6.78 -15.12 1.31
N THR A 113 5.47 -15.09 1.10
CA THR A 113 4.78 -15.59 -0.08
C THR A 113 4.62 -14.51 -1.14
N LEU A 114 4.62 -14.93 -2.41
CA LEU A 114 4.50 -14.02 -3.56
C LEU A 114 3.12 -13.35 -3.62
N GLU A 115 2.06 -14.07 -3.25
CA GLU A 115 0.70 -13.55 -3.27
C GLU A 115 0.56 -12.36 -2.32
N GLU A 116 0.99 -12.50 -1.07
CA GLU A 116 0.92 -11.42 -0.09
C GLU A 116 1.88 -10.28 -0.40
N ARG A 117 3.04 -10.54 -1.02
CA ARG A 117 3.93 -9.46 -1.50
C ARG A 117 3.25 -8.56 -2.52
N VAL A 118 2.39 -9.10 -3.37
CA VAL A 118 1.65 -8.31 -4.39
C VAL A 118 0.63 -7.35 -3.75
N TYR A 119 0.10 -7.67 -2.57
CA TYR A 119 -0.89 -6.85 -1.87
C TYR A 119 -0.28 -5.92 -0.81
N LEU A 120 0.68 -6.44 -0.03
CA LEU A 120 1.30 -5.73 1.09
C LEU A 120 2.63 -5.06 0.72
N GLY A 121 3.41 -5.64 -0.20
CA GLY A 121 4.80 -5.24 -0.41
C GLY A 121 5.61 -5.32 0.87
N GLU A 122 6.67 -4.51 0.97
CA GLU A 122 7.38 -4.30 2.23
C GLU A 122 6.57 -3.34 3.13
N VAL A 123 6.33 -3.76 4.37
CA VAL A 123 5.57 -2.97 5.35
C VAL A 123 6.54 -2.50 6.42
N SER A 124 6.71 -1.18 6.54
CA SER A 124 7.53 -0.56 7.59
C SER A 124 6.65 0.02 8.69
N ALA A 125 7.11 -0.09 9.94
CA ALA A 125 6.45 0.55 11.07
C ALA A 125 6.85 2.02 11.20
N ILE A 126 5.89 2.84 11.64
CA ILE A 126 6.14 4.20 12.11
C ILE A 126 6.11 4.21 13.65
N ILE A 127 6.88 5.13 14.23
CA ILE A 127 6.91 5.31 15.69
C ILE A 127 6.01 6.48 16.06
N GLN A 128 5.21 6.31 17.10
CA GLN A 128 4.46 7.38 17.75
C GLN A 128 4.70 7.36 19.26
N LYS A 129 4.47 8.49 19.92
CA LYS A 129 4.71 8.65 21.36
C LYS A 129 3.45 8.51 22.22
N THR A 130 2.30 8.29 21.59
CA THR A 130 0.98 8.28 22.25
C THR A 130 0.25 6.97 22.01
N PRO A 131 -0.60 6.53 22.96
CA PRO A 131 -1.42 5.33 22.82
C PRO A 131 -2.64 5.53 21.90
N THR A 132 -2.77 6.72 21.30
CA THR A 132 -3.75 7.06 20.27
C THR A 132 -3.03 7.61 19.06
N ILE A 133 -3.67 7.54 17.89
CA ILE A 133 -3.15 8.12 16.66
C ILE A 133 -3.21 9.66 16.74
N THR A 134 -2.09 10.30 17.07
CA THR A 134 -2.00 11.77 17.18
C THR A 134 -1.11 12.40 16.13
N GLU A 135 -0.06 11.70 15.70
CA GLU A 135 0.87 12.19 14.67
C GLU A 135 0.36 11.85 13.26
N LEU A 136 -0.77 12.45 12.87
CA LEU A 136 -1.47 12.11 11.62
C LEU A 136 -0.60 12.24 10.37
N THR A 137 0.35 13.18 10.35
CA THR A 137 1.23 13.41 9.19
C THR A 137 2.06 12.17 8.85
N SER A 138 2.67 11.50 9.83
CA SER A 138 3.50 10.32 9.59
C SER A 138 2.66 9.13 9.14
N VAL A 139 1.45 8.99 9.71
CA VAL A 139 0.44 8.00 9.29
C VAL A 139 0.07 8.21 7.83
N TYR A 140 -0.24 9.43 7.41
CA TYR A 140 -0.62 9.72 6.02
C TYR A 140 0.54 9.54 5.04
N GLN A 141 1.76 9.91 5.41
CA GLN A 141 2.94 9.66 4.58
C GLN A 141 3.14 8.17 4.31
N ALA A 142 2.96 7.33 5.34
CA ALA A 142 2.98 5.88 5.19
C ALA A 142 1.80 5.40 4.32
N LEU A 143 0.58 5.92 4.56
CA LEU A 143 -0.62 5.50 3.85
C LEU A 143 -0.60 5.83 2.34
N GLU A 144 0.08 6.91 1.95
CA GLU A 144 0.34 7.22 0.55
C GLU A 144 1.15 6.13 -0.15
N SER A 145 2.05 5.46 0.58
CA SER A 145 2.89 4.38 0.05
C SER A 145 2.24 3.01 0.23
N ASN A 146 1.43 2.80 1.26
CA ASN A 146 0.77 1.51 1.49
C ASN A 146 -0.61 1.71 2.13
N ASP A 147 -1.67 1.03 1.69
CA ASP A 147 -3.00 1.15 2.28
C ASP A 147 -3.09 0.61 3.72
N ILE A 148 -2.01 -0.01 4.23
CA ILE A 148 -1.85 -0.39 5.62
C ILE A 148 -0.57 0.22 6.21
N VAL A 149 -0.64 0.68 7.45
CA VAL A 149 0.49 1.16 8.24
C VAL A 149 0.52 0.50 9.61
N VAL A 150 1.72 0.13 10.05
CA VAL A 150 1.97 -0.34 11.42
C VAL A 150 2.44 0.82 12.27
N ILE A 151 1.84 0.99 13.43
CA ILE A 151 2.28 1.92 14.46
C ILE A 151 2.95 1.08 15.55
N LYS A 152 4.27 1.21 15.64
CA LYS A 152 5.11 0.44 16.57
C LYS A 152 4.58 0.59 18.00
N ASP A 153 4.53 -0.52 18.72
CA ASP A 153 4.06 -0.62 20.11
C ASP A 153 2.57 -0.23 20.32
N HIS A 154 1.79 -0.12 19.25
CA HIS A 154 0.38 0.26 19.32
C HIS A 154 -0.53 -0.70 18.53
N GLY A 155 -0.42 -0.74 17.20
CA GLY A 155 -1.34 -1.51 16.37
C GLY A 155 -1.21 -1.17 14.89
N VAL A 156 -2.26 -1.43 14.12
CA VAL A 156 -2.29 -1.20 12.67
C VAL A 156 -3.46 -0.34 12.26
N VAL A 157 -3.30 0.36 11.15
CA VAL A 157 -4.36 1.12 10.49
C VAL A 157 -4.38 0.72 9.03
N ALA A 158 -5.54 0.31 8.53
CA ALA A 158 -5.77 0.02 7.13
C ALA A 158 -6.89 0.90 6.57
N ILE A 159 -6.74 1.38 5.33
CA ILE A 159 -7.73 2.17 4.61
C ILE A 159 -8.12 1.46 3.31
N GLY A 160 -9.35 1.67 2.85
CA GLY A 160 -9.88 0.88 1.74
C GLY A 160 -11.06 1.50 1.01
N GLU A 161 -11.43 0.89 -0.11
CA GLU A 161 -12.70 1.19 -0.80
C GLU A 161 -13.90 0.61 -0.06
N ASP A 162 -13.71 -0.52 0.63
CA ASP A 162 -14.67 -1.18 1.50
C ASP A 162 -13.98 -1.87 2.69
N LEU A 163 -14.78 -2.26 3.68
CA LEU A 163 -14.31 -2.87 4.93
C LEU A 163 -13.67 -4.24 4.70
N GLN A 164 -14.12 -4.99 3.68
CA GLN A 164 -13.56 -6.29 3.35
C GLN A 164 -12.10 -6.18 2.93
N TYR A 165 -11.79 -5.22 2.07
CA TYR A 165 -10.44 -4.95 1.61
C TYR A 165 -9.52 -4.52 2.76
N ALA A 166 -9.95 -3.53 3.56
CA ALA A 166 -9.15 -3.06 4.70
C ALA A 166 -8.90 -4.18 5.74
N PHE A 167 -9.93 -4.99 6.00
CA PHE A 167 -9.81 -6.19 6.84
C PHE A 167 -8.79 -7.17 6.27
N SER A 168 -8.84 -7.42 4.96
CA SER A 168 -7.95 -8.38 4.28
C SER A 168 -6.48 -7.97 4.44
N LEU A 169 -6.15 -6.68 4.30
CA LEU A 169 -4.77 -6.21 4.52
C LEU A 169 -4.27 -6.50 5.95
N ILE A 170 -5.11 -6.26 6.95
CA ILE A 170 -4.78 -6.53 8.37
C ILE A 170 -4.58 -8.03 8.58
N GLU A 171 -5.46 -8.86 8.03
CA GLU A 171 -5.36 -10.32 8.14
C GLU A 171 -4.11 -10.87 7.45
N LEU A 172 -3.80 -10.42 6.24
CA LEU A 172 -2.61 -10.84 5.51
C LEU A 172 -1.32 -10.46 6.26
N LEU A 173 -1.29 -9.26 6.85
CA LEU A 173 -0.14 -8.81 7.64
C LEU A 173 0.03 -9.65 8.90
N GLU A 174 -1.06 -9.95 9.60
CA GLU A 174 -1.05 -10.79 10.80
C GLU A 174 -0.57 -12.22 10.49
N VAL A 175 -1.04 -12.81 9.40
CA VAL A 175 -0.59 -14.13 8.95
C VAL A 175 0.91 -14.10 8.65
N ASN A 176 1.41 -13.08 7.96
CA ASN A 176 2.83 -12.98 7.63
C ASN A 176 3.69 -12.75 8.88
N ALA A 177 3.27 -11.88 9.79
CA ALA A 177 3.98 -11.68 11.06
C ALA A 177 4.05 -12.99 11.85
N ARG A 178 2.96 -13.75 11.92
CA ARG A 178 2.96 -15.09 12.52
C ARG A 178 3.94 -16.05 11.84
N LEU A 179 3.99 -16.06 10.50
CA LEU A 179 4.92 -16.92 9.78
C LEU A 179 6.38 -16.59 10.12
N HIS A 180 6.74 -15.30 10.15
CA HIS A 180 8.09 -14.85 10.56
C HIS A 180 8.46 -15.31 11.97
N LEU A 181 7.54 -15.16 12.93
CA LEU A 181 7.78 -15.58 14.32
C LEU A 181 7.93 -17.10 14.48
N VAL A 182 7.20 -17.89 13.68
CA VAL A 182 7.37 -19.35 13.66
C VAL A 182 8.72 -19.72 13.03
N THR A 183 9.17 -18.98 12.01
CA THR A 183 10.45 -19.23 11.33
C THR A 183 11.68 -18.77 12.11
N ASP A 184 11.58 -17.74 12.97
CA ASP A 184 12.71 -17.28 13.79
C ASP A 184 13.18 -18.31 14.83
N GLY A 185 12.35 -19.31 15.15
CA GLY A 185 12.75 -20.50 15.93
C GLY A 185 13.62 -21.50 15.15
N SER A 186 13.73 -21.35 13.83
CA SER A 186 14.53 -22.18 12.92
C SER A 186 15.47 -21.31 12.11
N SER A 187 16.72 -21.20 12.57
CA SER A 187 17.82 -20.46 11.92
C SER A 187 17.79 -20.54 10.39
N LEU A 188 17.28 -19.51 9.71
CA LEU A 188 17.41 -19.37 8.25
C LEU A 188 17.66 -17.92 7.84
N HIS A 189 18.74 -17.80 7.07
CA HIS A 189 19.37 -16.63 6.46
C HIS A 189 18.58 -15.31 6.40
N GLU A 190 19.12 -14.30 7.09
CA GLU A 190 18.98 -12.91 6.70
C GLU A 190 19.18 -12.77 5.18
N ARG A 191 18.13 -12.37 4.46
CA ARG A 191 18.35 -11.66 3.20
C ARG A 191 18.96 -10.34 3.60
N LYS A 192 20.28 -10.22 3.46
CA LYS A 192 20.96 -8.94 3.61
C LYS A 192 20.26 -7.93 2.71
N PRO A 193 19.78 -6.78 3.24
CA PRO A 193 19.29 -5.72 2.40
C PRO A 193 20.39 -5.39 1.38
N THR A 194 20.02 -5.36 0.11
CA THR A 194 20.94 -4.96 -0.95
C THR A 194 21.39 -3.54 -0.65
N GLN A 195 22.59 -3.37 -0.09
CA GLN A 195 23.20 -2.06 0.08
C GLN A 195 23.50 -1.51 -1.31
N PHE A 196 22.61 -0.65 -1.79
CA PHE A 196 22.87 0.13 -2.98
C PHE A 196 23.94 1.17 -2.66
N GLN A 197 25.06 1.11 -3.37
CA GLN A 197 25.99 2.24 -3.39
C GLN A 197 25.24 3.42 -4.03
N ALA A 198 25.10 4.52 -3.30
CA ALA A 198 24.46 5.71 -3.79
C ALA A 198 25.13 6.13 -5.11
N ALA A 199 24.39 6.12 -6.22
CA ALA A 199 24.90 6.62 -7.48
C ALA A 199 25.27 8.10 -7.31
N ALA A 200 26.48 8.47 -7.75
CA ALA A 200 27.01 9.83 -7.60
C ALA A 200 26.23 10.89 -8.40
N LYS A 201 25.42 10.45 -9.38
CA LYS A 201 24.60 11.31 -10.24
C LYS A 201 23.13 11.11 -9.91
N LYS A 202 22.46 12.21 -9.56
CA LYS A 202 20.99 12.27 -9.49
C LYS A 202 20.43 12.66 -10.86
N TYR A 203 19.24 12.16 -11.15
CA TYR A 203 18.56 12.37 -12.42
C TYR A 203 17.33 13.24 -12.23
N ARG A 204 17.12 14.20 -13.14
CA ARG A 204 15.82 14.87 -13.23
C ARG A 204 14.77 13.84 -13.64
N PHE A 205 13.63 13.84 -12.95
CA PHE A 205 12.54 12.90 -13.20
C PHE A 205 12.17 12.87 -14.68
N PHE A 206 12.24 11.68 -15.27
CA PHE A 206 11.91 11.41 -16.68
C PHE A 206 12.59 12.32 -17.72
N SER A 207 13.78 12.84 -17.40
CA SER A 207 14.62 13.48 -18.42
C SER A 207 15.16 12.45 -19.43
N PRO A 208 15.57 12.88 -20.64
CA PRO A 208 16.22 11.98 -21.60
C PRO A 208 17.40 11.19 -21.01
N GLU A 209 18.17 11.82 -20.11
CA GLU A 209 19.28 11.18 -19.40
C GLU A 209 18.80 10.11 -18.41
N HIS A 210 17.68 10.36 -17.71
CA HIS A 210 17.08 9.38 -16.81
C HIS A 210 16.59 8.15 -17.58
N ILE A 211 15.87 8.38 -18.68
CA ILE A 211 15.33 7.33 -19.54
C ILE A 211 16.45 6.51 -20.19
N ALA A 212 17.52 7.18 -20.66
CA ALA A 212 18.71 6.50 -21.16
C ALA A 212 19.38 5.65 -20.08
N GLY A 213 19.49 6.17 -18.85
CA GLY A 213 20.00 5.44 -17.69
C GLY A 213 19.18 4.17 -17.40
N LEU A 214 17.83 4.28 -17.37
CA LEU A 214 16.94 3.13 -17.14
C LEU A 214 17.17 2.03 -18.17
N ARG A 215 17.27 2.41 -19.45
CA ARG A 215 17.57 1.46 -20.53
C ARG A 215 18.93 0.80 -20.34
N GLU A 216 19.95 1.57 -20.00
CA GLU A 216 21.31 1.07 -19.84
C GLU A 216 21.43 0.06 -18.69
N VAL A 217 20.91 0.39 -17.50
CA VAL A 217 21.00 -0.50 -16.34
C VAL A 217 20.26 -1.82 -16.58
N ILE A 218 19.08 -1.79 -17.21
CA ILE A 218 18.30 -3.00 -17.53
C ILE A 218 19.00 -3.85 -18.59
N ASN A 219 19.53 -3.22 -19.65
CA ASN A 219 20.15 -3.95 -20.75
C ASN A 219 21.52 -4.54 -20.38
N ASN A 220 22.22 -3.95 -19.41
CA ASN A 220 23.52 -4.41 -18.94
C ASN A 220 23.44 -5.41 -17.78
N ASP A 221 22.28 -5.59 -17.15
CA ASP A 221 22.10 -6.54 -16.05
C ASP A 221 21.92 -7.98 -16.56
N GLU A 222 22.92 -8.83 -16.38
CA GLU A 222 22.90 -10.23 -16.84
C GLU A 222 21.67 -11.01 -16.33
N ARG A 223 21.22 -10.73 -15.11
CA ARG A 223 20.06 -11.41 -14.51
C ARG A 223 18.75 -10.99 -15.19
N ALA A 224 18.52 -9.70 -15.40
CA ALA A 224 17.37 -9.20 -16.13
C ALA A 224 17.33 -9.78 -17.55
N GLN A 225 18.49 -9.89 -18.21
CA GLN A 225 18.62 -10.48 -19.54
C GLN A 225 18.33 -11.99 -19.58
N SER A 226 18.79 -12.73 -18.57
CA SER A 226 18.49 -14.15 -18.44
C SER A 226 17.00 -14.40 -18.25
N LEU A 227 16.38 -13.69 -17.29
CA LEU A 227 14.95 -13.80 -17.00
C LEU A 227 14.10 -13.34 -18.20
N GLY A 228 14.50 -12.26 -18.86
CA GLY A 228 13.83 -11.74 -20.05
C GLY A 228 13.69 -12.77 -21.18
N LYS A 229 14.72 -13.58 -21.39
CA LYS A 229 14.71 -14.69 -22.37
C LYS A 229 13.89 -15.88 -21.88
N GLU A 230 14.05 -16.25 -20.61
CA GLU A 230 13.33 -17.38 -20.00
C GLU A 230 11.82 -17.20 -20.07
N TYR A 231 11.33 -16.00 -19.76
CA TYR A 231 9.91 -15.66 -19.73
C TYR A 231 9.39 -15.00 -21.03
N ASP A 232 10.24 -14.87 -22.05
CA ASP A 232 9.95 -14.20 -23.32
C ASP A 232 9.27 -12.82 -23.14
N LEU A 233 9.93 -11.90 -22.44
CA LEU A 233 9.44 -10.53 -22.26
C LEU A 233 9.59 -9.76 -23.58
N THR A 234 8.58 -9.89 -24.44
CA THR A 234 8.49 -9.21 -25.73
C THR A 234 7.15 -8.47 -25.83
N THR A 235 7.17 -7.15 -25.65
CA THR A 235 5.96 -6.32 -25.53
C THR A 235 6.30 -4.82 -25.59
N ILE A 236 5.30 -3.96 -25.76
CA ILE A 236 5.45 -2.51 -25.60
C ILE A 236 4.74 -2.08 -24.31
N ILE A 237 5.50 -1.47 -23.39
CA ILE A 237 5.00 -0.91 -22.13
C ILE A 237 5.04 0.61 -22.21
N CYS A 238 3.89 1.25 -22.03
CA CYS A 238 3.76 2.70 -21.98
C CYS A 238 3.54 3.19 -20.55
N THR A 239 4.21 4.28 -20.20
CA THR A 239 4.13 4.97 -18.92
C THR A 239 3.64 6.39 -19.14
N LYS A 240 2.59 6.80 -18.42
CA LYS A 240 1.97 8.13 -18.49
C LYS A 240 1.97 8.82 -17.13
N VAL A 241 2.34 10.10 -17.12
CA VAL A 241 2.19 11.00 -15.98
C VAL A 241 0.85 11.75 -16.12
N THR A 242 -0.07 11.56 -15.18
CA THR A 242 -1.46 12.08 -15.33
C THR A 242 -1.62 13.55 -15.00
N ASP A 243 -0.69 14.12 -14.24
CA ASP A 243 -0.60 15.53 -13.84
C ASP A 243 0.53 16.26 -14.60
N GLY A 244 1.02 15.67 -15.69
CA GLY A 244 2.05 16.21 -16.57
C GLY A 244 1.77 15.86 -18.04
N GLU A 245 2.73 16.16 -18.92
CA GLU A 245 2.64 15.83 -20.36
C GLU A 245 3.52 14.63 -20.73
N GLU A 246 4.26 14.08 -19.77
CA GLU A 246 5.26 13.07 -20.00
C GLU A 246 4.64 11.70 -20.30
N VAL A 247 4.97 11.17 -21.48
CA VAL A 247 4.57 9.84 -21.95
C VAL A 247 5.77 9.15 -22.57
N PHE A 248 6.03 7.90 -22.16
CA PHE A 248 7.14 7.11 -22.68
C PHE A 248 6.67 5.70 -23.01
N SER A 249 7.11 5.16 -24.15
CA SER A 249 6.90 3.75 -24.48
C SER A 249 8.25 3.04 -24.57
N PHE A 250 8.38 1.91 -23.86
CA PHE A 250 9.53 1.03 -23.87
C PHE A 250 9.17 -0.22 -24.67
N ARG A 251 9.88 -0.48 -25.77
CA ARG A 251 9.76 -1.73 -26.51
C ARG A 251 10.75 -2.74 -25.96
N TYR A 252 10.22 -3.83 -25.42
CA TYR A 252 10.98 -4.97 -24.96
C TYR A 252 11.03 -6.07 -26.04
N GLU A 253 12.21 -6.66 -26.24
CA GLU A 253 12.41 -7.90 -26.98
C GLU A 253 13.25 -8.86 -26.13
N GLN A 254 12.66 -9.98 -25.71
CA GLN A 254 13.28 -10.95 -24.79
C GLN A 254 13.93 -10.29 -23.55
N GLY A 255 13.28 -9.26 -23.01
CA GLY A 255 13.72 -8.48 -21.85
C GLY A 255 14.72 -7.35 -22.13
N LYS A 256 15.17 -7.15 -23.37
CA LYS A 256 15.96 -5.97 -23.76
C LYS A 256 15.06 -4.83 -24.15
N ILE A 257 15.34 -3.64 -23.64
CA ILE A 257 14.76 -2.40 -24.16
C ILE A 257 15.48 -2.03 -25.46
N VAL A 258 14.87 -2.37 -26.59
CA VAL A 258 15.43 -2.14 -27.93
C VAL A 258 15.11 -0.74 -28.45
N GLU A 259 13.98 -0.17 -28.04
CA GLU A 259 13.53 1.16 -28.46
C GLU A 259 12.81 1.88 -27.30
N VAL A 260 12.99 3.20 -27.23
CA VAL A 260 12.20 4.08 -26.37
C VAL A 260 11.64 5.23 -27.18
N THR A 261 10.34 5.49 -27.05
CA THR A 261 9.66 6.61 -27.71
C THR A 261 8.99 7.52 -26.67
N TYR A 262 8.76 8.79 -27.03
CA TYR A 262 8.20 9.83 -26.16
C TYR A 262 6.73 10.11 -26.49
N ARG A 263 5.98 9.05 -26.75
CA ARG A 263 4.56 9.09 -27.10
C ARG A 263 3.91 7.76 -26.71
N GLU A 264 2.58 7.74 -26.67
CA GLU A 264 1.84 6.48 -26.59
C GLU A 264 1.86 5.82 -27.96
N ASP A 265 2.73 4.82 -28.13
CA ASP A 265 2.62 3.90 -29.25
C ASP A 265 1.49 2.88 -28.97
N ASN A 266 1.19 1.99 -29.93
CA ASN A 266 0.24 0.87 -29.74
C ASN A 266 0.77 -0.11 -28.68
N ALA A 267 0.80 0.32 -27.42
CA ALA A 267 1.33 -0.39 -26.29
C ALA A 267 0.33 -1.43 -25.81
N ASP A 268 0.83 -2.63 -25.52
CA ASP A 268 0.02 -3.72 -24.97
C ASP A 268 -0.42 -3.37 -23.54
N PHE A 269 0.42 -2.61 -22.82
CA PHE A 269 0.21 -2.17 -21.45
C PHE A 269 0.45 -0.67 -21.32
N VAL A 270 -0.51 0.04 -20.74
CA VAL A 270 -0.37 1.47 -20.41
C VAL A 270 -0.56 1.65 -18.91
N PHE A 271 0.49 2.08 -18.22
CA PHE A 271 0.45 2.46 -16.82
C PHE A 271 0.31 3.96 -16.68
N SER A 272 -0.61 4.42 -15.83
CA SER A 272 -0.79 5.84 -15.56
C SER A 272 -0.89 6.15 -14.07
N ALA A 273 -0.18 7.19 -13.66
CA ALA A 273 -0.09 7.66 -12.27
C ALA A 273 0.34 9.13 -12.24
N THR A 274 0.22 9.78 -11.08
CA THR A 274 0.78 11.11 -10.88
C THR A 274 2.30 11.08 -10.81
N GLN A 275 2.96 12.22 -11.06
CA GLN A 275 4.40 12.37 -10.90
C GLN A 275 4.84 11.96 -9.50
N LYS A 276 4.07 12.32 -8.47
CA LYS A 276 4.35 11.93 -7.08
C LYS A 276 4.42 10.41 -6.90
N VAL A 277 3.44 9.67 -7.45
CA VAL A 277 3.41 8.19 -7.37
C VAL A 277 4.58 7.57 -8.12
N TRP A 278 4.86 8.04 -9.34
CA TRP A 278 6.00 7.54 -10.12
C TRP A 278 7.32 7.76 -9.40
N ARG A 279 7.54 8.95 -8.83
CA ARG A 279 8.78 9.22 -8.08
C ARG A 279 8.96 8.29 -6.88
N LYS A 280 7.89 7.99 -6.13
CA LYS A 280 7.93 7.02 -5.00
C LYS A 280 8.31 5.61 -5.46
N ILE A 281 7.88 5.21 -6.67
CA ILE A 281 8.28 3.93 -7.26
C ILE A 281 9.77 3.92 -7.61
N PHE A 282 10.27 4.97 -8.28
CA PHE A 282 11.69 5.05 -8.65
C PHE A 282 12.61 5.18 -7.43
N SER A 283 12.16 5.82 -6.34
CA SER A 283 12.92 5.86 -5.08
C SER A 283 12.80 4.58 -4.26
N GLY A 284 11.89 3.66 -4.62
CA GLY A 284 11.64 2.42 -3.88
C GLY A 284 10.77 2.57 -2.63
N GLU A 285 10.18 3.75 -2.41
CA GLU A 285 9.23 4.03 -1.31
C GLU A 285 7.84 3.42 -1.55
N LEU A 286 7.53 3.03 -2.78
CA LEU A 286 6.26 2.41 -3.18
C LEU A 286 6.55 1.24 -4.14
N ASP A 287 6.12 0.04 -3.77
CA ASP A 287 6.23 -1.11 -4.66
C ASP A 287 5.25 -0.98 -5.85
N PRO A 288 5.66 -1.23 -7.11
CA PRO A 288 4.79 -1.07 -8.27
C PRO A 288 3.57 -2.01 -8.31
N PHE A 289 3.70 -3.24 -7.80
CA PHE A 289 2.58 -4.18 -7.73
C PHE A 289 1.58 -3.72 -6.68
N VAL A 290 2.08 -3.30 -5.51
CA VAL A 290 1.27 -2.66 -4.47
C VAL A 290 0.57 -1.41 -5.01
N ALA A 291 1.30 -0.55 -5.74
CA ALA A 291 0.72 0.64 -6.34
C ALA A 291 -0.45 0.30 -7.27
N LYS A 292 -0.32 -0.76 -8.08
CA LYS A 292 -1.41 -1.23 -8.94
C LYS A 292 -2.56 -1.83 -8.14
N THR A 293 -2.29 -2.73 -7.20
CA THR A 293 -3.34 -3.46 -6.46
C THR A 293 -4.15 -2.52 -5.57
N GLN A 294 -3.50 -1.49 -5.03
CA GLN A 294 -4.11 -0.48 -4.17
C GLN A 294 -4.71 0.71 -4.94
N GLY A 295 -4.73 0.64 -6.28
CA GLY A 295 -5.33 1.65 -7.16
C GLY A 295 -4.56 2.96 -7.29
N LYS A 296 -3.31 3.02 -6.83
CA LYS A 296 -2.39 4.17 -6.95
C LYS A 296 -1.84 4.30 -8.37
N ILE A 297 -1.75 3.19 -9.11
CA ILE A 297 -1.47 3.11 -10.54
C ILE A 297 -2.66 2.50 -11.27
N LYS A 298 -3.04 3.10 -12.39
CA LYS A 298 -4.01 2.52 -13.32
C LYS A 298 -3.28 1.75 -14.42
N LEU A 299 -3.80 0.58 -14.76
CA LEU A 299 -3.33 -0.25 -15.87
C LEU A 299 -4.43 -0.39 -16.91
N LYS A 300 -4.11 -0.08 -18.18
CA LYS A 300 -4.86 -0.52 -19.35
C LYS A 300 -4.08 -1.66 -20.00
N GLY A 301 -4.67 -2.86 -20.02
CA GLY A 301 -4.04 -4.10 -20.48
C GLY A 301 -4.43 -5.28 -19.59
N ASP A 302 -4.10 -6.50 -19.99
CA ASP A 302 -4.40 -7.71 -19.21
C ASP A 302 -3.34 -7.96 -18.12
N PHE A 303 -3.71 -7.73 -16.86
CA PHE A 303 -2.80 -7.95 -15.73
C PHE A 303 -2.35 -9.41 -15.58
N THR A 304 -3.18 -10.37 -15.99
CA THR A 304 -2.83 -11.81 -15.97
C THR A 304 -1.78 -12.12 -17.03
N LEU A 305 -1.85 -11.46 -18.19
CA LEU A 305 -0.83 -11.54 -19.23
C LEU A 305 0.49 -10.99 -18.68
N LEU A 306 0.44 -9.83 -18.03
CA LEU A 306 1.59 -9.16 -17.43
C LEU A 306 2.26 -9.99 -16.32
N SER A 307 1.48 -10.76 -15.55
CA SER A 307 2.00 -11.47 -14.38
C SER A 307 3.01 -12.57 -14.67
N ARG A 308 3.01 -13.10 -15.90
CA ARG A 308 4.04 -14.05 -16.37
C ARG A 308 5.47 -13.47 -16.27
N TRP A 309 5.61 -12.15 -16.31
CA TRP A 309 6.90 -11.46 -16.29
C TRP A 309 7.27 -10.89 -14.92
N PHE A 310 6.54 -11.26 -13.85
CA PHE A 310 6.85 -10.81 -12.48
C PHE A 310 8.33 -10.99 -12.09
N PRO A 311 9.00 -12.12 -12.37
CA PRO A 311 10.42 -12.27 -12.04
C PRO A 311 11.31 -11.24 -12.74
N VAL A 312 10.99 -10.91 -14.00
CA VAL A 312 11.71 -9.89 -14.78
C VAL A 312 11.46 -8.51 -14.19
N PHE A 313 10.20 -8.19 -13.87
CA PHE A 313 9.83 -6.90 -13.29
C PHE A 313 10.39 -6.67 -11.90
N GLU A 314 10.39 -7.67 -11.00
CA GLU A 314 11.05 -7.55 -9.68
C GLU A 314 12.52 -7.14 -9.84
N ARG A 315 13.25 -7.73 -10.79
CA ARG A 315 14.65 -7.33 -11.07
C ARG A 315 14.72 -5.92 -11.67
N THR A 316 13.88 -5.61 -12.64
CA THR A 316 13.82 -4.28 -13.27
C THR A 316 13.56 -3.17 -12.24
N PHE A 317 12.62 -3.36 -11.32
CA PHE A 317 12.31 -2.38 -10.27
C PHE A 317 13.45 -2.25 -9.26
N THR A 318 14.19 -3.33 -9.00
CA THR A 318 15.40 -3.28 -8.19
C THR A 318 16.47 -2.40 -8.86
N LEU A 319 16.66 -2.52 -10.17
CA LEU A 319 17.62 -1.72 -10.94
C LEU A 319 17.21 -0.24 -11.03
N TRP A 320 15.91 0.06 -11.05
CA TRP A 320 15.43 1.45 -11.05
C TRP A 320 15.93 2.23 -9.83
N LYS A 321 16.10 1.58 -8.67
CA LYS A 321 16.62 2.19 -7.44
C LYS A 321 18.08 2.64 -7.57
N GLU A 322 18.81 2.16 -8.58
CA GLU A 322 20.20 2.57 -8.86
C GLU A 322 20.28 3.95 -9.54
N LEU A 323 19.14 4.53 -9.94
CA LEU A 323 19.04 5.81 -10.64
C LEU A 323 18.28 6.83 -9.77
N PRO A 324 18.94 7.39 -8.73
CA PRO A 324 18.27 8.26 -7.77
C PRO A 324 17.80 9.56 -8.43
N LEU A 325 16.61 10.02 -8.04
CA LEU A 325 16.01 11.23 -8.58
C LEU A 325 16.44 12.49 -7.81
N GLU A 326 16.49 13.62 -8.52
CA GLU A 326 16.56 14.95 -7.91
C GLU A 326 15.30 15.23 -7.07
N PRO A 327 15.39 15.95 -5.93
CA PRO A 327 14.22 16.36 -5.16
C PRO A 327 13.27 17.23 -6.00
N LEU A 328 11.99 17.24 -5.59
CA LEU A 328 10.95 18.08 -6.21
C LEU A 328 11.22 19.57 -6.04
#